data_AF-A0AAW0E8X8-F1
#
_entry.id   AF-A0AAW0E8X8-F1
#
_cell.length_a   1.000
_cell.length_b   1.000
_cell.length_c   1.000
_cell.angle_alpha   90.00
_cell.angle_beta   90.00
_cell.angle_gamma   90.00
#
_symmetry.space_group_name_H-M   'P 1'
#
loop_
_entity.id
_entity.type
_entity.pdbx_description
1 polymer ?
#
loop_
_entity_poly.entity_id
_entity_poly.type
_entity_poly.pdbx_seq_one_letter_code
_entity_poly.pdbx_strand_id
1 'polypeptide(L)'
;TVAPSDSISQVGESSRHPSLSRQPSFPSSGSEASSASTASKRRRINSNTYYEGPFAPWSEGKQASFERGIARITASANFSLNWVENPEVLSFFQEHLPQANLPSRNVLTRRLIPQT
;
A
#
# COMPACT_ATOMS: atom_id res chain seq x y z
N THR A 1 27.64 -54.03 14.55
CA THR A 1 27.71 -54.64 13.21
C THR A 1 27.25 -53.61 12.21
N VAL A 2 28.21 -53.02 11.50
CA VAL A 2 28.02 -52.00 10.45
C VAL A 2 27.73 -52.73 9.15
N ALA A 3 26.74 -52.25 8.38
CA ALA A 3 26.62 -52.51 6.96
C ALA A 3 26.21 -51.21 6.25
N PRO A 4 27.03 -50.69 5.32
CA PRO A 4 26.65 -49.59 4.43
C PRO A 4 25.99 -50.16 3.16
N SER A 5 25.09 -49.41 2.55
CA SER A 5 24.74 -49.63 1.14
C SER A 5 24.62 -48.28 0.46
N ASP A 6 25.72 -47.99 -0.24
CA ASP A 6 25.85 -47.01 -1.30
C ASP A 6 25.04 -47.48 -2.53
N SER A 7 24.32 -46.57 -3.18
CA SER A 7 23.95 -46.72 -4.59
C SER A 7 23.64 -45.36 -5.18
N ILE A 8 24.70 -44.74 -5.68
CA ILE A 8 24.68 -43.68 -6.69
C ILE A 8 24.39 -44.33 -8.05
N SER A 9 23.47 -43.74 -8.82
CA SER A 9 23.47 -43.85 -10.28
C SER A 9 22.91 -42.58 -10.89
N GLN A 10 23.84 -41.86 -11.51
CA GLN A 10 23.71 -40.67 -12.33
C GLN A 10 23.69 -41.14 -13.79
N VAL A 11 22.74 -40.69 -14.61
CA VAL A 11 22.94 -40.47 -16.06
C VAL A 11 21.71 -39.74 -16.61
N GLY A 12 21.94 -38.68 -17.39
CA GLY A 12 20.86 -37.95 -18.05
C GLY A 12 21.29 -36.62 -18.63
N GLU A 13 22.49 -36.57 -19.22
CA GLU A 13 23.00 -35.42 -19.94
C GLU A 13 22.31 -35.35 -21.32
N SER A 14 21.69 -34.22 -21.62
CA SER A 14 21.37 -33.86 -23.01
C SER A 14 21.48 -32.35 -23.18
N SER A 15 22.69 -31.97 -23.57
CA SER A 15 22.99 -30.77 -24.35
C SER A 15 22.02 -30.63 -25.53
N ARG A 16 21.59 -29.39 -25.81
CA ARG A 16 21.46 -28.80 -27.15
C ARG A 16 21.01 -27.33 -27.06
N HIS A 17 21.99 -26.43 -27.09
CA HIS A 17 21.80 -25.09 -27.67
C HIS A 17 21.75 -25.25 -29.20
N PRO A 18 20.99 -24.41 -29.93
CA PRO A 18 21.70 -23.45 -30.77
C PRO A 18 20.98 -22.10 -31.03
N SER A 19 21.82 -21.16 -31.47
CA SER A 19 21.58 -20.10 -32.47
C SER A 19 21.12 -18.71 -32.02
N LEU A 20 22.06 -17.77 -32.18
CA LEU A 20 21.89 -16.33 -32.30
C LEU A 20 21.15 -15.95 -33.61
N SER A 21 20.66 -14.71 -33.62
CA SER A 21 20.17 -13.90 -34.75
C SER A 21 18.69 -14.00 -35.14
N ARG A 22 17.92 -12.99 -34.71
CA ARG A 22 17.20 -12.10 -35.65
C ARG A 22 16.63 -10.86 -34.92
N GLN A 23 17.16 -9.69 -35.23
CA GLN A 23 16.46 -8.41 -35.06
C GLN A 23 15.24 -8.35 -35.98
N PRO A 24 14.18 -7.65 -35.56
CA PRO A 24 13.37 -6.86 -36.46
C PRO A 24 13.43 -5.37 -36.13
N SER A 25 13.40 -4.61 -37.20
CA SER A 25 13.68 -3.19 -37.36
C SER A 25 12.62 -2.28 -36.73
N PHE A 26 13.04 -1.17 -36.14
CA PHE A 26 12.16 -0.04 -35.83
C PHE A 26 11.92 0.78 -37.10
N PRO A 27 10.67 1.01 -37.55
CA PRO A 27 10.39 2.12 -38.44
C PRO A 27 10.34 3.42 -37.63
N SER A 28 11.15 4.39 -38.05
CA SER A 28 11.06 5.79 -37.67
C SER A 28 10.16 6.54 -38.65
N SER A 29 9.52 7.60 -38.17
CA SER A 29 9.07 8.81 -38.89
C SER A 29 7.56 9.04 -39.06
N GLY A 30 7.17 10.28 -38.74
CA GLY A 30 5.97 10.97 -39.21
C GLY A 30 4.91 11.18 -38.14
N SER A 31 4.86 12.36 -37.49
CA SER A 31 3.91 13.46 -37.81
C SER A 31 2.51 13.20 -37.25
N GLU A 32 1.74 14.13 -36.71
CA GLU A 32 1.81 15.54 -36.37
C GLU A 32 0.53 15.77 -35.54
N ALA A 33 0.56 16.79 -34.69
CA ALA A 33 -0.59 17.54 -34.19
C ALA A 33 -1.89 16.79 -33.83
N SER A 34 -2.18 16.73 -32.52
CA SER A 34 -3.50 17.13 -32.04
C SER A 34 -3.39 17.61 -30.61
N SER A 35 -3.46 18.93 -30.50
CA SER A 35 -3.62 19.72 -29.30
C SER A 35 -4.76 19.17 -28.44
N ALA A 36 -4.44 18.26 -27.53
CA ALA A 36 -5.31 18.00 -26.39
C ALA A 36 -5.18 19.23 -25.50
N SER A 37 -6.15 20.13 -25.64
CA SER A 37 -6.47 21.15 -24.67
C SER A 37 -6.51 20.48 -23.30
N THR A 38 -5.42 20.58 -22.55
CA THR A 38 -5.43 20.33 -21.12
C THR A 38 -6.22 21.48 -20.54
N ALA A 39 -7.55 21.33 -20.63
CA ALA A 39 -8.53 22.18 -20.01
C ALA A 39 -8.01 22.41 -18.61
N SER A 40 -7.61 23.66 -18.37
CA SER A 40 -7.10 24.13 -17.10
C SER A 40 -8.21 23.83 -16.11
N LYS A 41 -8.13 22.67 -15.47
CA LYS A 41 -8.98 22.31 -14.36
C LYS A 41 -8.43 23.18 -13.24
N ARG A 42 -8.88 24.44 -13.25
CA ARG A 42 -8.79 25.40 -12.16
C ARG A 42 -9.00 24.56 -10.92
N ARG A 43 -7.91 24.19 -10.24
CA ARG A 43 -7.99 23.65 -8.90
C ARG A 43 -8.65 24.78 -8.14
N ARG A 44 -9.95 24.65 -7.89
CA ARG A 44 -10.62 25.41 -6.86
C ARG A 44 -9.87 25.03 -5.59
N ILE A 45 -8.90 25.85 -5.23
CA ILE A 45 -8.39 25.91 -3.87
C ILE A 45 -9.61 26.38 -3.09
N ASN A 46 -10.36 25.41 -2.56
CA ASN A 46 -11.40 25.72 -1.60
C ASN A 46 -10.65 26.05 -0.31
N SER A 47 -10.21 27.30 -0.19
CA SER A 47 -9.60 27.86 1.00
C SER A 47 -10.67 27.96 2.07
N ASN A 48 -11.04 26.83 2.67
CA ASN A 48 -11.84 26.80 3.89
C ASN A 48 -10.89 26.84 5.09
N THR A 49 -10.07 27.89 5.18
CA THR A 49 -9.16 28.18 6.30
C THR A 49 -9.90 28.83 7.47
N TYR A 50 -11.12 28.37 7.78
CA TYR A 50 -11.96 28.96 8.83
C TYR A 50 -12.02 28.14 10.13
N TYR A 51 -11.28 27.03 10.20
CA TYR A 51 -11.10 26.29 11.44
C TYR A 51 -9.61 25.99 11.65
N GLU A 52 -8.79 27.02 11.87
CA GLU A 52 -7.47 26.88 12.53
C GLU A 52 -7.70 27.11 14.03
N GLY A 53 -8.55 26.26 14.62
CA GLY A 53 -8.70 26.16 16.07
C GLY A 53 -7.97 24.90 16.55
N PRO A 54 -7.54 24.83 17.82
CA PRO A 54 -6.92 23.63 18.39
C PRO A 54 -7.83 22.38 18.38
N PHE A 55 -9.08 22.51 17.94
CA PHE A 55 -10.07 21.43 17.80
C PHE A 55 -10.52 21.19 16.35
N ALA A 56 -9.80 21.72 15.37
CA ALA A 56 -10.14 21.49 13.98
C ALA A 56 -9.99 20.00 13.62
N PRO A 57 -10.99 19.39 12.95
CA PRO A 57 -10.88 18.01 12.50
C PRO A 57 -9.72 17.89 11.50
N TRP A 58 -9.03 16.75 11.51
CA TRP A 58 -7.94 16.51 10.57
C TRP A 58 -8.41 16.55 9.12
N SER A 59 -7.52 17.03 8.23
CA SER A 59 -7.74 16.91 6.80
C SER A 59 -7.82 15.43 6.40
N GLU A 60 -8.57 15.13 5.34
CA GLU A 60 -8.76 13.76 4.85
C GLU A 60 -7.42 13.04 4.61
N GLY A 61 -6.43 13.72 4.05
CA GLY A 61 -5.10 13.14 3.82
C GLY A 61 -4.33 12.81 5.10
N LYS A 62 -4.45 13.65 6.14
CA LYS A 62 -3.84 13.40 7.46
C LYS A 62 -4.52 12.23 8.16
N GLN A 63 -5.85 12.20 8.12
CA GLN A 63 -6.66 11.11 8.66
C GLN A 63 -6.36 9.76 7.96
N ALA A 64 -6.29 9.74 6.63
CA ALA A 64 -5.93 8.54 5.88
C ALA A 64 -4.52 8.02 6.20
N SER A 65 -3.57 8.93 6.41
CA SER A 65 -2.20 8.57 6.81
C SER A 65 -2.16 7.96 8.21
N PHE A 66 -2.94 8.51 9.14
CA PHE A 66 -3.13 7.96 10.48
C PHE A 66 -3.75 6.56 10.46
N GLU A 67 -4.84 6.37 9.73
CA GLU A 67 -5.52 5.07 9.60
C GLU A 67 -4.58 3.99 9.04
N ARG A 68 -3.75 4.34 8.05
CA ARG A 68 -2.72 3.45 7.52
C ARG A 68 -1.67 3.10 8.58
N GLY A 69 -1.30 4.06 9.43
CA GLY A 69 -0.42 3.83 10.58
C GLY A 69 -1.03 2.84 11.58
N ILE A 70 -2.29 3.04 11.96
CA ILE A 70 -3.03 2.14 12.86
C ILE A 70 -3.12 0.73 12.30
N ALA A 71 -3.40 0.59 11.00
CA ALA A 71 -3.46 -0.73 10.34
C ALA A 71 -2.11 -1.44 10.39
N ARG A 72 -1.01 -0.72 10.10
CA ARG A 72 0.35 -1.26 10.21
C ARG A 72 0.69 -1.68 11.63
N ILE A 73 0.39 -0.85 12.63
CA ILE A 73 0.63 -1.18 14.04
C ILE A 73 -0.16 -2.43 14.44
N THR A 74 -1.43 -2.50 14.03
CA THR A 74 -2.29 -3.65 14.31
C THR A 74 -1.70 -4.94 13.74
N ALA A 75 -1.24 -4.90 12.49
CA ALA A 75 -0.61 -6.04 11.83
C ALA A 75 0.76 -6.38 12.42
N SER A 76 1.64 -5.39 12.64
CA SER A 76 3.01 -5.60 13.09
C SER A 76 3.11 -6.02 14.55
N ALA A 77 2.21 -5.52 15.39
CA ALA A 77 2.14 -5.88 16.82
C ALA A 77 1.24 -7.09 17.07
N ASN A 78 0.66 -7.68 16.03
CA ASN A 78 -0.26 -8.82 16.12
C ASN A 78 -1.45 -8.56 17.07
N PHE A 79 -1.92 -7.31 17.13
CA PHE A 79 -3.03 -6.94 18.00
C PHE A 79 -4.35 -7.51 17.50
N SER A 80 -5.18 -7.99 18.43
CA SER A 80 -6.56 -8.37 18.13
C SER A 80 -7.36 -7.16 17.67
N LEU A 81 -8.13 -7.26 16.58
CA LEU A 81 -8.86 -6.15 15.97
C LEU A 81 -9.83 -5.43 16.93
N ASN A 82 -10.19 -6.03 18.06
CA ASN A 82 -11.03 -5.41 19.08
C ASN A 82 -10.27 -4.36 19.92
N TRP A 83 -8.94 -4.24 19.79
CA TRP A 83 -8.14 -3.30 20.60
C TRP A 83 -8.54 -1.84 20.37
N VAL A 84 -9.00 -1.49 19.17
CA VAL A 84 -9.51 -0.15 18.84
C VAL A 84 -10.88 0.16 19.44
N GLU A 85 -11.58 -0.84 19.99
CA GLU A 85 -12.87 -0.68 20.67
C GLU A 85 -12.70 -0.69 22.21
N ASN A 86 -11.47 -0.85 22.70
CA ASN A 86 -11.18 -0.80 24.13
C ASN A 86 -11.42 0.63 24.66
N PRO A 87 -12.24 0.82 25.71
CA PRO A 87 -12.52 2.15 26.26
C PRO A 87 -11.26 2.90 26.73
N GLU A 88 -10.23 2.20 27.23
CA GLU A 88 -8.97 2.81 27.66
C GLU A 88 -8.15 3.34 26.47
N VAL A 89 -8.25 2.66 25.33
CA VAL A 89 -7.61 3.11 24.10
C VAL A 89 -8.37 4.33 23.57
N LEU A 90 -9.70 4.28 23.56
CA LEU A 90 -10.54 5.39 23.12
C LEU A 90 -10.33 6.64 23.98
N SER A 91 -10.27 6.51 25.31
CA SER A 91 -10.00 7.63 26.22
C SER A 91 -8.61 8.24 25.96
N PHE A 92 -7.59 7.40 25.79
CA PHE A 92 -6.22 7.85 25.45
C PHE A 92 -6.19 8.66 24.15
N PHE A 93 -6.87 8.19 23.09
CA PHE A 93 -6.95 8.93 21.83
C PHE A 93 -7.77 10.22 21.96
N GLN A 94 -8.85 10.22 22.73
CA GLN A 94 -9.65 11.42 22.94
C GLN A 94 -8.89 12.49 23.75
N GLU A 95 -8.05 12.08 24.70
CA GLU A 95 -7.24 12.99 25.52
C GLU A 95 -6.06 13.58 24.74
N HIS A 96 -5.32 12.74 24.02
CA HIS A 96 -4.06 13.16 23.37
C HIS A 96 -4.22 13.54 21.89
N LEU A 97 -5.25 13.03 21.23
CA LEU A 97 -5.49 13.20 19.80
C LEU A 97 -6.98 13.46 19.50
N PRO A 98 -7.62 14.49 20.11
CA PRO A 98 -9.07 14.73 20.00
C PRO A 98 -9.55 15.02 18.56
N GLN A 99 -8.62 15.37 17.67
CA GLN A 99 -8.89 15.67 16.26
C GLN A 99 -8.85 14.41 15.37
N ALA A 100 -8.29 13.31 15.88
CA ALA A 100 -8.12 12.06 15.15
C ALA A 100 -9.35 11.18 15.33
N ASN A 101 -9.87 10.66 14.22
CA ASN A 101 -10.94 9.67 14.30
C ASN A 101 -10.33 8.28 14.33
N LEU A 102 -10.53 7.53 15.42
CA LEU A 102 -10.04 6.15 15.48
C LEU A 102 -10.89 5.27 14.56
N PRO A 103 -10.27 4.45 13.67
CA PRO A 103 -11.03 3.58 12.79
C PRO A 103 -11.69 2.47 13.61
N SER A 104 -12.96 2.18 13.32
CA SER A 104 -13.65 1.04 13.92
C SER A 104 -13.06 -0.28 13.44
N ARG A 105 -13.32 -1.37 14.18
CA ARG A 105 -12.91 -2.73 13.78
C ARG A 105 -13.32 -3.05 12.34
N ASN A 106 -14.53 -2.65 11.96
CA ASN A 106 -15.07 -2.90 10.63
C ASN A 106 -14.24 -2.18 9.55
N VAL A 107 -13.89 -0.91 9.79
CA VAL A 107 -13.02 -0.14 8.89
C VAL A 107 -11.63 -0.77 8.78
N LEU A 108 -11.04 -1.19 9.91
CA LEU A 108 -9.75 -1.88 9.90
C LEU A 108 -9.78 -3.16 9.06
N THR A 109 -10.78 -4.01 9.29
CA THR A 109 -10.83 -5.34 8.65
C THR A 109 -11.16 -5.25 7.16
N ARG A 110 -12.12 -4.39 6.79
CA ARG A 110 -12.65 -4.36 5.41
C ARG A 110 -11.89 -3.42 4.48
N ARG A 111 -11.28 -2.37 5.02
CA ARG A 111 -10.71 -1.29 4.19
C ARG A 111 -9.21 -1.12 4.39
N LEU A 112 -8.70 -1.26 5.61
CA LEU A 112 -7.32 -0.87 5.90
C LEU A 112 -6.33 -2.04 5.81
N ILE A 113 -6.61 -3.19 6.43
CA ILE A 113 -5.72 -4.36 6.40
C ILE A 113 -5.55 -4.95 4.98
N PRO A 114 -6.59 -5.05 4.12
CA PRO A 114 -6.40 -5.56 2.77
C PRO A 114 -5.50 -4.68 1.87
N GLN A 115 -5.16 -3.47 2.32
CA GLN A 115 -4.40 -2.47 1.57
C GLN A 115 -2.97 -2.28 2.11
N THR A 116 -2.59 -3.02 3.16
CA THR A 116 -1.25 -3.00 3.77
C THR A 116 -0.44 -4.20 3.33
#